data_AF-X0YWI5-F1
#
_entry.id   AF-X0YWI5-F1
#
_cell.length_a   1.000
_cell.length_b   1.000
_cell.length_c   1.000
_cell.angle_alpha   90.00
_cell.angle_beta   90.00
_cell.angle_gamma   90.00
#
_symmetry.space_group_name_H-M   'P 1'
#
loop_
_entity.id
_entity.type
_entity.pdbx_description
1 polymer ?
#
loop_
_entity_poly.entity_id
_entity_poly.type
_entity_poly.pdbx_seq_one_letter_code
_entity_poly.pdbx_strand_id
1 'polypeptide(L)'
;MNYEDLLAEHERFYSGENRAYYYDEYMKHKDWSSWGNTVPVIEVIKLLGFVLSWDPHFEGDVATFRHAYERVYPRLVRLQGMTIDSVDLDDGNLRADIREIFDDIAYCTRGRRYESTGASKMLHTIVPQLFVMWDRKIRLGILGDENRKYGGNYIDEFLPLMQQEAMDVRTSCTKKLKLDEDQAIE
;
A
#
# COMPACT_ATOMS: atom_id res chain seq x y z
N MET A 1 -5.80 -17.78 -2.79
CA MET A 1 -6.91 -17.62 -1.81
C MET A 1 -8.27 -17.70 -2.53
N ASN A 2 -9.33 -18.23 -1.90
CA ASN A 2 -10.69 -18.19 -2.48
C ASN A 2 -11.42 -16.90 -2.04
N TYR A 3 -12.23 -16.34 -2.93
CA TYR A 3 -13.12 -15.20 -2.69
C TYR A 3 -13.97 -15.32 -1.42
N GLU A 4 -14.53 -16.49 -1.14
CA GLU A 4 -15.32 -16.69 0.09
C GLU A 4 -14.47 -16.57 1.35
N ASP A 5 -13.25 -17.11 1.32
CA ASP A 5 -12.31 -17.02 2.43
C ASP A 5 -11.89 -15.57 2.64
N LEU A 6 -11.61 -14.83 1.55
CA LEU A 6 -11.29 -13.41 1.63
C LEU A 6 -12.42 -12.60 2.27
N LEU A 7 -13.67 -12.82 1.86
CA LEU A 7 -14.82 -12.14 2.45
C LEU A 7 -14.96 -12.46 3.95
N ALA A 8 -14.85 -13.74 4.31
CA ALA A 8 -14.96 -14.17 5.69
C ALA A 8 -13.83 -13.58 6.56
N GLU A 9 -12.60 -13.55 6.06
CA GLU A 9 -11.47 -12.95 6.78
C GLU A 9 -11.57 -11.41 6.84
N HIS A 10 -12.12 -10.77 5.80
CA HIS A 10 -12.40 -9.34 5.82
C HIS A 10 -13.42 -8.97 6.92
N GLU A 11 -14.53 -9.71 7.03
CA GLU A 11 -15.53 -9.50 8.08
C GLU A 11 -14.96 -9.75 9.48
N ARG A 12 -14.15 -10.81 9.65
CA ARG A 12 -13.44 -11.09 10.91
C ARG A 12 -12.47 -9.98 11.27
N PHE A 13 -11.75 -9.46 10.29
CA PHE A 13 -10.81 -8.37 10.49
C PHE A 13 -11.53 -7.11 10.95
N TYR A 14 -12.57 -6.67 10.24
CA TYR A 14 -13.32 -5.46 10.59
C TYR A 14 -14.07 -5.55 11.93
N SER A 15 -14.54 -6.74 12.30
CA SER A 15 -15.18 -6.94 13.60
C SER A 15 -14.20 -6.98 14.77
N GLY A 16 -12.94 -7.37 14.54
CA GLY A 16 -11.91 -7.49 15.58
C GLY A 16 -10.89 -6.34 15.65
N GLU A 17 -10.69 -5.61 14.56
CA GLU A 17 -9.68 -4.57 14.42
C GLU A 17 -10.34 -3.20 14.21
N ASN A 18 -10.68 -2.55 15.32
CA ASN A 18 -11.26 -1.20 15.30
C ASN A 18 -10.38 -0.19 14.55
N ARG A 19 -9.07 -0.47 14.39
CA ARG A 19 -8.19 0.43 13.66
C ARG A 19 -8.49 0.49 12.16
N ALA A 20 -9.12 -0.56 11.61
CA ALA A 20 -9.58 -0.61 10.22
C ALA A 20 -10.42 0.61 9.84
N TYR A 21 -11.31 1.06 10.74
CA TYR A 21 -12.15 2.23 10.51
C TYR A 21 -11.39 3.55 10.37
N TYR A 22 -10.18 3.69 10.94
CA TYR A 22 -9.37 4.89 10.71
C TYR A 22 -8.85 4.97 9.28
N TYR A 23 -8.61 3.83 8.62
CA TYR A 23 -8.26 3.82 7.20
C TYR A 23 -9.41 4.36 6.37
N ASP A 24 -10.62 3.83 6.58
CA ASP A 24 -11.82 4.25 5.84
C ASP A 24 -12.12 5.74 6.06
N GLU A 25 -12.08 6.19 7.31
CA GLU A 25 -12.33 7.59 7.66
C GLU A 25 -11.26 8.53 7.08
N TYR A 26 -9.99 8.10 7.07
CA TYR A 26 -8.92 8.85 6.42
C TYR A 26 -9.16 8.95 4.91
N MET A 27 -9.40 7.83 4.23
CA MET A 27 -9.61 7.79 2.78
C MET A 27 -10.84 8.58 2.33
N LYS A 28 -11.91 8.57 3.13
CA LYS A 28 -13.15 9.33 2.90
C LYS A 28 -12.97 10.84 3.00
N HIS A 29 -12.10 11.32 3.89
CA HIS A 29 -11.88 12.75 4.15
C HIS A 29 -10.57 13.30 3.57
N LYS A 30 -9.83 12.47 2.82
CA LYS A 30 -8.62 12.87 2.10
C LYS A 30 -8.98 13.82 0.97
N ASP A 31 -8.36 14.99 0.92
CA ASP A 31 -8.61 15.98 -0.12
C ASP A 31 -7.74 15.69 -1.35
N TRP A 32 -8.15 14.71 -2.15
CA TRP A 32 -7.43 14.29 -3.36
C TRP A 32 -7.10 15.43 -4.33
N SER A 33 -7.94 16.47 -4.40
CA SER A 33 -7.72 17.61 -5.30
C SER A 33 -6.48 18.43 -4.94
N SER A 34 -6.04 18.33 -3.69
CA SER A 34 -4.87 19.03 -3.18
C SER A 34 -3.56 18.24 -3.31
N TRP A 35 -3.61 16.97 -3.73
CA TRP A 35 -2.43 16.11 -3.90
C TRP A 35 -1.81 16.28 -5.29
N GLY A 36 -1.12 17.40 -5.49
CA GLY A 36 -0.27 17.64 -6.67
C GLY A 36 1.18 17.23 -6.44
N ASN A 37 2.13 17.86 -7.14
CA ASN A 37 3.58 17.66 -6.94
C ASN A 37 4.05 18.00 -5.52
N THR A 38 3.39 18.99 -4.90
CA THR A 38 3.59 19.35 -3.50
C THR A 38 2.29 19.09 -2.75
N VAL A 39 2.36 18.42 -1.60
CA VAL A 39 1.19 18.14 -0.76
C VAL A 39 1.07 19.20 0.35
N PRO A 40 -0.12 19.74 0.63
CA PRO A 40 -0.33 20.64 1.76
C PRO A 40 0.07 20.01 3.10
N VAL A 41 0.61 20.83 4.00
CA VAL A 41 1.03 20.39 5.34
C VAL A 41 -0.09 19.67 6.10
N ILE A 42 -1.32 20.17 6.00
CA ILE A 42 -2.47 19.57 6.69
C ILE A 42 -2.79 18.16 6.20
N GLU A 43 -2.67 17.88 4.90
CA GLU A 43 -2.90 16.55 4.33
C GLU A 43 -1.80 15.57 4.75
N VAL A 44 -0.56 16.05 4.85
CA VAL A 44 0.54 15.25 5.38
C VAL A 44 0.34 14.94 6.86
N ILE A 45 -0.13 15.90 7.67
CA ILE A 45 -0.47 15.66 9.08
C ILE A 45 -1.56 14.59 9.20
N LYS A 46 -2.61 14.65 8.38
CA LYS A 46 -3.66 13.62 8.36
C LYS A 46 -3.09 12.25 7.99
N LEU A 47 -2.25 12.19 6.95
CA LEU A 47 -1.60 10.95 6.51
C LEU A 47 -0.75 10.33 7.63
N LEU A 48 0.14 11.12 8.24
CA LEU A 48 1.00 10.63 9.31
C LEU A 48 0.19 10.27 10.57
N GLY A 49 -0.92 10.99 10.83
CA GLY A 49 -1.88 10.65 11.88
C GLY A 49 -2.55 9.30 11.66
N PHE A 50 -2.91 8.97 10.41
CA PHE A 50 -3.36 7.63 10.04
C PHE A 50 -2.27 6.59 10.31
N VAL A 51 -1.02 6.80 9.89
CA VAL A 51 0.05 5.81 10.15
C VAL A 51 0.28 5.62 11.65
N LEU A 52 0.27 6.70 12.44
CA LEU A 52 0.42 6.66 13.89
C LEU A 52 -0.72 5.90 14.61
N SER A 53 -1.94 5.91 14.07
CA SER A 53 -3.04 5.14 14.66
C SER A 53 -2.82 3.62 14.56
N TRP A 54 -2.00 3.19 13.58
CA TRP A 54 -1.63 1.79 13.39
C TRP A 54 -0.31 1.42 14.05
N ASP A 55 0.67 2.32 14.06
CA ASP A 55 1.99 2.12 14.64
C ASP A 55 2.38 3.30 15.57
N PRO A 56 2.19 3.14 16.89
CA PRO A 56 2.56 4.16 17.87
C PRO A 56 4.06 4.48 17.92
N HIS A 57 4.92 3.64 17.33
CA HIS A 57 6.37 3.83 17.28
C HIS A 57 6.83 4.45 15.95
N PHE A 58 5.91 4.87 15.09
CA PHE A 58 6.24 5.52 13.82
C PHE A 58 6.85 6.91 14.04
N GLU A 59 7.99 7.17 13.39
CA GLU A 59 8.77 8.42 13.55
C GLU A 59 8.70 9.33 12.31
N GLY A 60 7.59 9.29 11.56
CA GLY A 60 7.39 10.11 10.37
C GLY A 60 7.51 11.61 10.63
N ASP A 61 8.09 12.33 9.68
CA ASP A 61 8.26 13.77 9.74
C ASP A 61 7.59 14.47 8.56
N VAL A 62 6.82 15.53 8.85
CA VAL A 62 6.04 16.26 7.83
C VAL A 62 6.94 16.86 6.75
N ALA A 63 8.02 17.54 7.12
CA ALA A 63 8.89 18.20 6.15
C ALA A 63 9.67 17.17 5.33
N THR A 64 10.18 16.14 5.99
CA THR A 64 10.93 15.06 5.34
C THR A 64 10.04 14.28 4.37
N PHE A 65 8.80 13.95 4.76
CA PHE A 65 7.83 13.31 3.87
C PHE A 65 7.52 14.17 2.65
N ARG A 66 7.25 15.47 2.82
CA ARG A 66 6.96 16.36 1.68
C ARG A 66 8.09 16.37 0.65
N HIS A 67 9.33 16.47 1.12
CA HIS A 67 10.50 16.42 0.22
C HIS A 67 10.70 15.06 -0.44
N ALA A 68 10.46 13.96 0.29
CA ALA A 68 10.49 12.62 -0.30
C ALA A 68 9.41 12.47 -1.37
N TYR A 69 8.17 12.86 -1.06
CA TYR A 69 7.04 12.85 -1.97
C TYR A 69 7.30 13.67 -3.22
N GLU A 70 7.77 14.92 -3.10
CA GLU A 70 8.13 15.78 -4.25
C GLU A 70 9.16 15.11 -5.16
N ARG A 71 10.15 14.42 -4.59
CA ARG A 71 11.18 13.69 -5.34
C ARG A 71 10.60 12.49 -6.08
N VAL A 72 9.69 11.75 -5.46
CA VAL A 72 9.11 10.53 -6.06
C VAL A 72 7.87 10.82 -6.93
N TYR A 73 7.28 12.01 -6.84
CA TYR A 73 6.03 12.37 -7.49
C TYR A 73 6.03 12.10 -9.01
N PRO A 74 7.06 12.46 -9.79
CA PRO A 74 7.08 12.17 -11.22
C PRO A 74 7.01 10.67 -11.54
N ARG A 75 7.50 9.81 -10.64
CA ARG A 75 7.38 8.35 -10.76
C ARG A 75 6.01 7.88 -10.30
N LEU A 76 5.50 8.38 -9.19
CA LEU A 76 4.15 8.06 -8.69
C LEU A 76 3.05 8.35 -9.71
N VAL A 77 3.12 9.47 -10.44
CA VAL A 77 2.13 9.80 -11.49
C VAL A 77 2.09 8.74 -12.58
N ARG A 78 3.22 8.11 -12.93
CA ARG A 78 3.25 7.02 -13.92
C ARG A 78 2.56 5.75 -13.42
N LEU A 79 2.51 5.56 -12.10
CA LEU A 79 1.86 4.41 -11.47
C LEU A 79 0.35 4.62 -11.28
N GLN A 80 -0.16 5.84 -11.47
CA GLN A 80 -1.58 6.12 -11.35
C GLN A 80 -2.38 5.36 -12.41
N GLY A 81 -3.43 4.65 -11.96
CA GLY A 81 -4.26 3.83 -12.83
C GLY A 81 -3.75 2.39 -13.03
N MET A 82 -2.55 2.07 -12.55
CA MET A 82 -2.10 0.67 -12.49
C MET A 82 -2.78 -0.06 -11.33
N THR A 83 -3.07 -1.34 -11.53
CA THR A 83 -3.65 -2.22 -10.52
C THR A 83 -2.75 -3.43 -10.30
N ILE A 84 -2.70 -3.94 -9.07
CA ILE A 84 -1.86 -5.08 -8.70
C ILE A 84 -2.19 -6.34 -9.50
N ASP A 85 -3.43 -6.50 -9.95
CA ASP A 85 -3.87 -7.67 -10.71
C ASP A 85 -3.53 -7.60 -12.21
N SER A 86 -3.22 -6.42 -12.75
CA SER A 86 -2.97 -6.23 -14.19
C SER A 86 -1.57 -5.76 -14.55
N VAL A 87 -0.81 -5.28 -13.57
CA VAL A 87 0.52 -4.70 -13.81
C VAL A 87 1.56 -5.77 -14.13
N ASP A 88 2.46 -5.48 -15.09
CA ASP A 88 3.59 -6.36 -15.41
C ASP A 88 4.74 -6.17 -14.42
N LEU A 89 4.77 -6.99 -13.37
CA LEU A 89 5.84 -6.97 -12.37
C LEU A 89 7.19 -7.49 -12.89
N ASP A 90 7.29 -7.99 -14.12
CA ASP A 90 8.57 -8.36 -14.76
C ASP A 90 9.23 -7.18 -15.50
N ASP A 91 8.51 -6.07 -15.71
CA ASP A 91 9.09 -4.84 -16.27
C ASP A 91 10.13 -4.24 -15.31
N GLY A 92 11.40 -4.33 -15.70
CA GLY A 92 12.52 -3.82 -14.93
C GLY A 92 12.45 -2.33 -14.60
N ASN A 93 11.85 -1.49 -15.46
CA ASN A 93 11.68 -0.07 -15.19
C ASN A 93 10.62 0.17 -14.12
N LEU A 94 9.48 -0.52 -14.22
CA LEU A 94 8.43 -0.47 -13.21
C LEU A 94 8.96 -0.93 -11.84
N ARG A 95 9.67 -2.07 -11.82
CA ARG A 95 10.23 -2.61 -10.58
C ARG A 95 11.18 -1.62 -9.92
N ALA A 96 12.05 -1.00 -10.72
CA ALA A 96 12.96 0.03 -10.24
C ALA A 96 12.20 1.23 -9.67
N ASP A 97 11.17 1.72 -10.38
CA ASP A 97 10.33 2.82 -9.92
C ASP A 97 9.65 2.48 -8.58
N ILE A 98 8.97 1.33 -8.47
CA ILE A 98 8.29 0.91 -7.23
C ILE A 98 9.29 0.80 -6.08
N ARG A 99 10.44 0.15 -6.31
CA ARG A 99 11.48 -0.01 -5.29
C ARG A 99 12.01 1.33 -4.80
N GLU A 100 12.39 2.22 -5.71
CA GLU A 100 12.94 3.53 -5.38
C GLU A 100 11.92 4.40 -4.65
N ILE A 101 10.66 4.42 -5.11
CA ILE A 101 9.55 5.10 -4.43
C ILE A 101 9.41 4.57 -3.00
N PHE A 102 9.39 3.25 -2.84
CA PHE A 102 9.21 2.61 -1.54
C PHE A 102 10.34 2.96 -0.58
N ASP A 103 11.59 2.83 -1.01
CA ASP A 103 12.76 3.15 -0.20
C ASP A 103 12.80 4.64 0.16
N ASP A 104 12.52 5.54 -0.78
CA ASP A 104 12.51 6.98 -0.55
C ASP A 104 11.46 7.41 0.49
N ILE A 105 10.27 6.83 0.43
CA ILE A 105 9.21 7.08 1.42
C ILE A 105 9.56 6.42 2.75
N ALA A 106 10.15 5.21 2.76
CA ALA A 106 10.52 4.53 4.00
C ALA A 106 11.56 5.29 4.83
N TYR A 107 12.39 6.12 4.20
CA TYR A 107 13.36 6.98 4.89
C TYR A 107 12.79 8.34 5.34
N CYS A 108 11.48 8.59 5.27
CA CYS A 108 10.89 9.90 5.61
C CYS A 108 10.73 10.18 7.12
N THR A 109 11.77 9.90 7.92
CA THR A 109 11.77 10.03 9.38
C THR A 109 12.79 11.01 9.92
N ARG A 110 12.58 11.51 11.15
CA ARG A 110 13.49 12.45 11.84
C ARG A 110 14.88 11.85 12.10
N GLY A 111 15.00 10.53 12.17
CA GLY A 111 16.22 9.81 12.57
C GLY A 111 16.87 8.95 11.48
N ARG A 112 16.44 9.05 10.21
CA ARG A 112 16.81 8.12 9.11
C ARG A 112 16.45 6.65 9.40
N ARG A 113 15.54 6.41 10.34
CA ARG A 113 14.95 5.10 10.58
C ARG A 113 14.14 4.69 9.35
N TYR A 114 14.29 3.44 8.96
CA TYR A 114 13.59 2.86 7.81
C TYR A 114 12.21 2.31 8.23
N GLU A 115 11.14 3.03 7.89
CA GLU A 115 9.75 2.74 8.29
C GLU A 115 8.99 1.97 7.21
N SER A 116 9.45 0.77 6.87
CA SER A 116 8.82 -0.12 5.88
C SER A 116 7.30 -0.25 6.00
N THR A 117 6.79 -0.41 7.23
CA THR A 117 5.36 -0.55 7.53
C THR A 117 4.61 0.76 7.30
N GLY A 118 5.22 1.89 7.67
CA GLY A 118 4.67 3.21 7.40
C GLY A 118 4.67 3.51 5.91
N ALA A 119 5.75 3.17 5.19
CA ALA A 119 5.89 3.35 3.75
C ALA A 119 4.80 2.64 2.96
N SER A 120 4.58 1.34 3.21
CA SER A 120 3.52 0.60 2.51
C SER A 120 2.13 1.20 2.77
N LYS A 121 1.87 1.67 4.00
CA LYS A 121 0.59 2.29 4.38
C LYS A 121 0.41 3.62 3.68
N MET A 122 1.43 4.48 3.69
CA MET A 122 1.38 5.77 3.00
C MET A 122 1.23 5.60 1.49
N LEU A 123 1.96 4.66 0.89
CA LEU A 123 1.89 4.41 -0.56
C LEU A 123 0.56 3.80 -0.97
N HIS A 124 0.01 2.87 -0.17
CA HIS A 124 -1.34 2.36 -0.38
C HIS A 124 -2.37 3.48 -0.35
N THR A 125 -2.28 4.45 0.57
CA THR A 125 -3.25 5.54 0.54
C THR A 125 -3.07 6.50 -0.64
N ILE A 126 -1.93 6.50 -1.32
CA ILE A 126 -1.66 7.35 -2.49
C ILE A 126 -2.06 6.64 -3.79
N VAL A 127 -1.71 5.36 -3.94
CA VAL A 127 -2.05 4.52 -5.11
C VAL A 127 -2.58 3.16 -4.61
N PRO A 128 -3.83 3.11 -4.11
CA PRO A 128 -4.38 1.95 -3.38
C PRO A 128 -4.51 0.70 -4.23
N GLN A 129 -4.70 0.87 -5.54
CA GLN A 129 -4.87 -0.26 -6.45
C GLN A 129 -3.58 -1.02 -6.72
N LEU A 130 -2.41 -0.42 -6.46
CA LEU A 130 -1.11 -1.02 -6.76
C LEU A 130 -0.33 -1.41 -5.49
N PHE A 131 -0.17 -0.48 -4.55
CA PHE A 131 0.63 -0.74 -3.36
C PHE A 131 -0.19 -1.48 -2.33
N VAL A 132 0.21 -2.70 -1.98
CA VAL A 132 -0.44 -3.49 -0.92
C VAL A 132 0.19 -3.15 0.44
N MET A 133 -0.65 -2.86 1.44
CA MET A 133 -0.16 -2.62 2.80
C MET A 133 0.47 -3.89 3.39
N TRP A 134 1.55 -3.73 4.13
CA TRP A 134 2.07 -4.81 4.98
C TRP A 134 2.41 -4.31 6.39
N ASP A 135 2.72 -5.25 7.26
CA ASP A 135 3.31 -5.01 8.56
C ASP A 135 4.30 -6.13 8.92
N ARG A 136 4.80 -6.10 10.16
CA ARG A 136 5.76 -7.09 10.65
C ARG A 136 5.22 -8.52 10.60
N LYS A 137 3.95 -8.74 10.93
CA LYS A 137 3.31 -10.06 10.95
C LYS A 137 3.01 -10.54 9.53
N ILE A 138 2.57 -9.66 8.64
CA ILE A 138 2.35 -9.98 7.23
C ILE A 138 3.68 -10.38 6.58
N ARG A 139 4.77 -9.64 6.80
CA ARG A 139 6.10 -10.01 6.32
C ARG A 139 6.55 -11.37 6.85
N LEU A 140 6.35 -11.63 8.14
CA LEU A 140 6.69 -12.92 8.73
C LEU A 140 5.87 -14.06 8.09
N GLY A 141 4.56 -13.86 7.89
CA GLY A 141 3.67 -14.87 7.33
C GLY A 141 3.91 -15.15 5.84
N ILE A 142 4.20 -14.11 5.05
CA ILE A 142 4.37 -14.22 3.60
C ILE A 142 5.82 -14.50 3.20
N LEU A 143 6.79 -13.81 3.81
CA LEU A 143 8.21 -13.90 3.45
C LEU A 143 9.03 -14.82 4.36
N GLY A 144 8.44 -15.32 5.45
CA GLY A 144 9.12 -16.15 6.46
C GLY A 144 10.08 -15.39 7.38
N ASP A 145 10.30 -14.09 7.15
CA ASP A 145 11.18 -13.25 7.96
C ASP A 145 10.69 -11.80 7.99
N GLU A 146 10.36 -11.33 9.19
CA GLU A 146 9.91 -9.98 9.48
C GLU A 146 10.93 -8.87 9.15
N ASN A 147 12.22 -9.22 9.06
CA ASN A 147 13.32 -8.30 8.79
C ASN A 147 13.51 -8.00 7.29
N ARG A 148 12.81 -8.73 6.42
CA ARG A 148 12.79 -8.53 4.95
C ARG A 148 11.93 -7.34 4.57
N LYS A 149 12.38 -6.17 4.98
CA LYS A 149 11.55 -4.96 5.06
C LYS A 149 11.84 -3.94 3.95
N TYR A 150 12.88 -4.15 3.15
CA TYR A 150 13.36 -3.17 2.17
C TYR A 150 12.53 -3.18 0.89
N GLY A 151 12.62 -2.11 0.10
CA GLY A 151 11.90 -1.97 -1.17
C GLY A 151 12.16 -3.13 -2.11
N GLY A 152 13.39 -3.66 -2.16
CA GLY A 152 13.71 -4.88 -2.91
C GLY A 152 12.87 -6.09 -2.49
N ASN A 153 12.74 -6.39 -1.19
CA ASN A 153 11.88 -7.48 -0.74
C ASN A 153 10.39 -7.22 -1.04
N TYR A 154 9.99 -5.94 -0.99
CA TYR A 154 8.63 -5.55 -1.32
C TYR A 154 8.29 -5.83 -2.78
N ILE A 155 9.11 -5.39 -3.74
CA ILE A 155 8.85 -5.59 -5.17
C ILE A 155 9.20 -7.00 -5.66
N ASP A 156 10.28 -7.59 -5.16
CA ASP A 156 10.83 -8.81 -5.76
C ASP A 156 10.12 -10.07 -5.25
N GLU A 157 9.43 -9.98 -4.12
CA GLU A 157 8.91 -11.15 -3.41
C GLU A 157 7.49 -10.95 -2.88
N PHE A 158 7.24 -9.84 -2.18
CA PHE A 158 5.93 -9.61 -1.59
C PHE A 158 4.86 -9.29 -2.63
N LEU A 159 5.08 -8.29 -3.50
CA LEU A 159 4.10 -7.90 -4.51
C LEU A 159 3.74 -9.03 -5.49
N PRO A 160 4.67 -9.86 -6.00
CA PRO A 160 4.32 -11.00 -6.84
C PRO A 160 3.38 -12.00 -6.15
N LEU A 161 3.60 -12.26 -4.85
CA LEU A 161 2.71 -13.12 -4.08
C LEU A 161 1.33 -12.48 -3.90
N MET A 162 1.27 -11.17 -3.64
CA MET A 162 -0.02 -10.45 -3.53
C MET A 162 -0.76 -10.37 -4.86
N GLN A 163 -0.05 -10.22 -5.98
CA GLN A 163 -0.63 -10.27 -7.33
C GLN A 163 -1.25 -11.64 -7.60
N GLN A 164 -0.55 -12.73 -7.28
CA GLN A 164 -1.10 -14.07 -7.42
C GLN A 164 -2.35 -14.28 -6.54
N GLU A 165 -2.32 -13.83 -5.29
CA GLU A 165 -3.49 -13.91 -4.40
C GLU A 165 -4.68 -13.12 -4.93
N ALA A 166 -4.46 -11.93 -5.50
CA ALA A 166 -5.50 -11.13 -6.14
C ALA A 166 -6.10 -11.84 -7.36
N MET A 167 -5.25 -12.44 -8.20
CA MET A 167 -5.69 -13.21 -9.38
C MET A 167 -6.50 -14.45 -8.99
N ASP A 168 -6.09 -15.17 -7.93
CA ASP A 168 -6.81 -16.33 -7.41
C ASP A 168 -8.22 -15.94 -6.90
N VAL A 169 -8.30 -14.85 -6.14
CA VAL A 169 -9.56 -14.29 -5.64
C VAL A 169 -10.46 -13.91 -6.79
N ARG A 170 -9.95 -13.15 -7.77
CA ARG A 170 -10.73 -12.73 -8.96
C ARG A 170 -11.26 -13.96 -9.70
N THR A 171 -10.40 -14.93 -10.00
CA THR A 171 -10.78 -16.18 -10.68
C THR A 171 -11.90 -16.92 -9.93
N SER A 172 -11.78 -17.06 -8.61
CA SER A 172 -12.79 -17.73 -7.80
C SER A 172 -14.11 -16.95 -7.70
N CYS A 173 -14.04 -15.61 -7.65
CA CYS A 173 -15.19 -14.72 -7.66
C CYS A 173 -15.97 -14.82 -8.98
N THR A 174 -15.30 -14.67 -10.12
CA THR A 174 -15.88 -14.79 -11.47
C THR A 174 -16.59 -16.13 -11.64
N LYS A 175 -15.94 -17.22 -11.23
CA LYS A 175 -16.52 -18.57 -11.29
C LYS A 175 -17.77 -18.72 -10.43
N LYS A 176 -17.75 -18.16 -9.22
CA LYS A 176 -18.86 -18.28 -8.26
C LYS A 176 -20.06 -17.43 -8.66
N LEU A 177 -19.82 -16.18 -9.00
CA LEU A 177 -20.87 -15.20 -9.31
C LEU A 177 -21.30 -15.24 -10.79
N LYS A 178 -20.63 -16.02 -11.63
CA LYS A 178 -20.86 -16.12 -13.08
C LYS A 178 -20.79 -14.75 -13.77
N LEU A 179 -19.87 -13.92 -13.29
CA LEU A 179 -19.60 -12.59 -13.84
C LEU A 179 -18.74 -12.72 -15.10
N ASP A 180 -18.79 -11.70 -15.96
CA ASP A 180 -17.71 -11.48 -16.92
C ASP A 180 -16.46 -10.92 -16.21
N GLU A 181 -15.33 -10.89 -16.92
CA GLU A 181 -14.06 -10.46 -16.33
C GLU A 181 -14.07 -8.98 -15.91
N ASP A 182 -14.87 -8.15 -16.57
CA ASP A 182 -14.98 -6.71 -16.31
C ASP A 182 -15.83 -6.43 -15.06
N GLN A 183 -16.90 -7.21 -14.85
CA GLN A 183 -17.75 -7.17 -13.67
C GLN A 183 -17.06 -7.68 -12.40
N ALA A 184 -16.01 -8.48 -12.52
CA ALA A 184 -15.28 -9.02 -11.38
C ALA A 184 -14.32 -8.02 -10.72
N ILE A 185 -14.10 -6.85 -11.34
CA ILE A 185 -13.23 -5.78 -10.84
C ILE A 185 -14.01 -4.76 -9.97
N GLU A 186 -15.32 -4.62 -10.19
CA GLU A 186 -16.23 -3.76 -9.38
C GLU A 186 -16.68 -4.42 -8.08
#